data_AF-A0A0A3YQ73-F1
#
_entry.id   AF-A0A0A3YQ73-F1
#
_cell.length_a   1.000
_cell.length_b   1.000
_cell.length_c   1.000
_cell.angle_alpha   90.00
_cell.angle_beta   90.00
_cell.angle_gamma   90.00
#
_symmetry.space_group_name_H-M   'P 1'
#
loop_
_entity.id
_entity.type
_entity.pdbx_description
1 polymer ?
#
loop_
_entity_poly.entity_id
_entity_poly.type
_entity_poly.pdbx_seq_one_letter_code
_entity_poly.pdbx_strand_id
1 'polypeptide(L)'
;MGNRVMAEQGTIGRIGRLVPRGLNIERAAEHLGLSIEEFNLFLLLGRIPQPVAECGQMVWPVETLFCRKRPTVGYRVYAGVYVVGFLSFIKIGKSLDVTARLGGIYQSLPLMIKVHHIFEGKGRPLERQLHERFSKNRTRGEWFKNEGEVAAWVEGGCK
;
A
#
# COMPACT_ATOMS: atom_id res chain seq x y z
N MET A 1 -44.30 44.60 -44.53
CA MET A 1 -43.47 45.11 -43.41
C MET A 1 -43.97 44.41 -42.15
N GLY A 2 -43.24 43.59 -41.39
CA GLY A 2 -41.87 43.11 -41.46
C GLY A 2 -41.75 41.89 -40.51
N ASN A 3 -40.84 40.97 -40.86
CA ASN A 3 -40.51 39.75 -40.13
C ASN A 3 -39.94 40.04 -38.74
N ARG A 4 -40.18 39.15 -37.77
CA ARG A 4 -39.23 38.93 -36.67
C ARG A 4 -39.28 37.48 -36.19
N VAL A 5 -38.35 36.68 -36.71
CA VAL A 5 -38.00 35.35 -36.22
C VAL A 5 -37.03 35.55 -35.05
N MET A 6 -37.39 35.12 -33.85
CA MET A 6 -36.49 35.10 -32.69
C MET A 6 -35.83 33.73 -32.65
N ALA A 7 -34.54 33.70 -32.98
CA ALA A 7 -33.69 32.55 -32.80
C ALA A 7 -33.34 32.40 -31.31
N GLU A 8 -33.81 31.33 -30.67
CA GLU A 8 -33.31 30.90 -29.38
C GLU A 8 -31.91 30.32 -29.56
N GLN A 9 -30.91 31.09 -29.12
CA GLN A 9 -29.53 30.65 -29.06
C GLN A 9 -29.36 29.66 -27.91
N GLY A 10 -29.11 28.40 -28.26
CA GLY A 10 -28.75 27.35 -27.33
C GLY A 10 -27.53 27.74 -26.51
N THR A 11 -27.72 27.82 -25.19
CA THR A 11 -26.62 27.95 -24.24
C THR A 11 -25.98 26.57 -24.09
N ILE A 12 -24.94 26.30 -24.89
CA ILE A 12 -24.05 25.15 -24.64
C ILE A 12 -23.37 25.43 -23.30
N GLY A 13 -23.91 24.85 -22.24
CA GLY A 13 -23.32 24.89 -20.91
C GLY A 13 -21.88 24.41 -21.00
N ARG A 14 -20.95 25.27 -20.59
CA ARG A 14 -19.56 24.86 -20.38
C ARG A 14 -19.60 23.71 -19.38
N ILE A 15 -19.30 22.50 -19.84
CA ILE A 15 -18.91 21.39 -18.98
C ILE A 15 -17.59 21.86 -18.36
N GLY A 16 -17.68 22.60 -17.25
CA GLY A 16 -16.53 22.91 -16.42
C GLY A 16 -15.94 21.56 -16.06
N ARG A 17 -14.71 21.29 -16.51
CA ARG A 17 -13.97 20.11 -16.07
C ARG A 17 -13.95 20.18 -14.55
N LEU A 18 -14.74 19.33 -13.90
CA LEU A 18 -14.64 19.09 -12.48
C LEU A 18 -13.20 18.61 -12.27
N VAL A 19 -12.36 19.53 -11.80
CA VAL A 19 -11.01 19.19 -11.37
C VAL A 19 -11.21 18.22 -10.20
N PRO A 20 -10.65 17.00 -10.26
CA PRO A 20 -10.79 16.04 -9.17
C PRO A 20 -10.39 16.73 -7.87
N ARG A 21 -11.26 16.64 -6.86
CA ARG A 21 -10.97 17.29 -5.56
C ARG A 21 -9.94 16.50 -4.76
N GLY A 22 -9.70 15.23 -5.11
CA GLY A 22 -8.72 14.39 -4.46
C GLY A 22 -7.27 14.59 -4.95
N LEU A 23 -6.34 14.24 -4.08
CA LEU A 23 -4.89 14.23 -4.37
C LEU A 23 -4.51 12.91 -5.04
N ASN A 24 -3.60 12.96 -6.02
CA ASN A 24 -2.88 11.76 -6.47
C ASN A 24 -1.89 11.30 -5.38
N ILE A 25 -1.24 10.16 -5.58
CA ILE A 25 -0.35 9.57 -4.57
C ILE A 25 0.80 10.50 -4.18
N GLU A 26 1.40 11.19 -5.15
CA GLU A 26 2.53 12.10 -4.93
C GLU A 26 2.12 13.28 -4.05
N ARG A 27 1.00 13.94 -4.40
CA ARG A 27 0.48 15.06 -3.60
C ARG A 27 -0.08 14.62 -2.26
N ALA A 28 -0.64 13.42 -2.17
CA ALA A 28 -1.12 12.86 -0.91
C ALA A 28 0.05 12.57 0.05
N ALA A 29 1.16 12.04 -0.47
CA ALA A 29 2.40 11.83 0.28
C ALA A 29 2.99 13.18 0.76
N GLU A 30 3.10 14.14 -0.15
CA GLU A 30 3.56 15.51 0.17
C GLU A 30 2.67 16.19 1.22
N HIS A 31 1.35 16.09 1.09
CA HIS A 31 0.38 16.64 2.04
C HIS A 31 0.57 16.05 3.45
N LEU A 32 0.90 14.76 3.52
CA LEU A 32 1.22 14.09 4.78
C LEU A 32 2.71 14.22 5.15
N GLY A 33 3.54 14.99 4.46
CA GLY A 33 4.97 15.12 4.74
C GLY A 33 5.70 13.78 4.82
N LEU A 34 5.36 12.85 3.92
CA LEU A 34 5.92 11.50 3.81
C LEU A 34 6.65 11.35 2.47
N SER A 35 7.64 10.46 2.40
CA SER A 35 8.10 9.93 1.12
C SER A 35 7.00 9.05 0.49
N ILE A 36 7.09 8.78 -0.82
CA ILE A 36 6.14 7.89 -1.51
C ILE A 36 6.22 6.47 -0.92
N GLU A 37 7.40 6.02 -0.51
CA GLU A 37 7.63 4.73 0.11
C GLU A 37 6.96 4.65 1.50
N GLU A 38 7.11 5.70 2.31
CA GLU A 38 6.46 5.79 3.62
C GLU A 38 4.93 5.83 3.47
N PHE A 39 4.42 6.59 2.49
CA PHE A 39 3.00 6.66 2.19
C PHE A 39 2.45 5.28 1.81
N ASN A 40 3.10 4.58 0.88
CA ASN A 40 2.70 3.23 0.48
C ASN A 40 2.74 2.24 1.65
N LEU A 41 3.77 2.32 2.50
CA LEU A 41 3.85 1.50 3.69
C LEU A 41 2.69 1.78 4.65
N PHE A 42 2.36 3.06 4.89
CA PHE A 42 1.28 3.41 5.81
C PHE A 42 -0.11 3.09 5.23
N LEU A 43 -0.28 3.19 3.92
CA LEU A 43 -1.46 2.71 3.21
C LEU A 43 -1.64 1.20 3.40
N LEU A 44 -0.57 0.44 3.19
CA LEU A 44 -0.54 -1.01 3.40
C LEU A 44 -0.86 -1.39 4.85
N LEU A 45 -0.30 -0.66 5.83
CA LEU A 45 -0.55 -0.89 7.25
C LEU A 45 -1.95 -0.44 7.70
N GLY A 46 -2.81 0.05 6.79
CA GLY A 46 -4.14 0.57 7.12
C GLY A 46 -4.12 1.82 7.98
N ARG A 47 -3.00 2.56 7.98
CA ARG A 47 -2.83 3.82 8.73
C ARG A 47 -3.24 5.04 7.91
N ILE A 48 -3.22 4.92 6.58
CA ILE A 48 -3.77 5.88 5.64
C ILE A 48 -5.03 5.24 5.03
N PRO A 49 -6.14 5.97 4.85
CA PRO A 49 -7.33 5.45 4.19
C PRO A 49 -7.05 5.03 2.75
N GLN A 50 -7.82 4.08 2.24
CA GLN A 50 -7.75 3.67 0.84
C GLN A 50 -8.20 4.82 -0.07
N PRO A 51 -7.63 4.96 -1.28
CA PRO A 51 -8.09 5.94 -2.25
C PRO A 51 -9.51 5.61 -2.72
N VAL A 52 -10.22 6.62 -3.20
CA VAL A 52 -11.52 6.48 -3.85
C VAL A 52 -11.36 6.65 -5.36
N ALA A 53 -12.22 6.00 -6.13
CA ALA A 53 -12.26 6.17 -7.58
C ALA A 53 -13.06 7.44 -7.93
N GLU A 54 -12.41 8.43 -8.55
CA GLU A 54 -13.02 9.66 -9.05
C GLU A 54 -12.59 9.86 -10.52
N CYS A 55 -13.56 9.98 -11.44
CA CYS A 55 -13.29 10.17 -12.88
C CYS A 55 -12.32 9.15 -13.49
N GLY A 56 -12.34 7.89 -13.03
CA GLY A 56 -11.45 6.83 -13.50
C GLY A 56 -10.02 6.88 -12.95
N GLN A 57 -9.76 7.75 -11.97
CA GLN A 57 -8.48 7.84 -11.27
C GLN A 57 -8.66 7.51 -9.78
N MET A 58 -7.62 6.94 -9.17
CA MET A 58 -7.58 6.70 -7.72
C MET A 58 -7.03 7.94 -7.04
N VAL A 59 -7.83 8.55 -6.17
CA VAL A 59 -7.50 9.80 -5.50
C VAL A 59 -7.77 9.72 -3.99
N TRP A 60 -7.07 10.54 -3.21
CA TRP A 60 -7.28 10.70 -1.79
C TRP A 60 -7.98 12.03 -1.48
N PRO A 61 -9.22 12.02 -0.98
CA PRO A 61 -9.92 13.23 -0.58
C PRO A 61 -9.20 13.89 0.60
N VAL A 62 -8.86 15.17 0.47
CA VAL A 62 -8.07 15.93 1.46
C VAL A 62 -8.74 15.89 2.84
N GLU A 63 -10.06 15.94 2.88
CA GLU A 63 -10.86 15.95 4.11
C GLU A 63 -10.75 14.66 4.92
N THR A 64 -10.39 13.56 4.25
CA THR A 64 -10.26 12.23 4.87
C THR A 64 -8.81 11.78 4.97
N LEU A 65 -7.87 12.48 4.32
CA LEU A 65 -6.48 12.08 4.25
C LEU A 65 -5.73 12.45 5.53
N PHE A 66 -5.71 11.52 6.49
CA PHE A 66 -4.88 11.62 7.69
C PHE A 66 -4.15 10.30 7.95
N CYS A 67 -2.94 10.41 8.50
CA CYS A 67 -2.19 9.25 8.97
C CYS A 67 -2.57 8.95 10.43
N ARG A 68 -3.19 7.80 10.69
CA ARG A 68 -3.46 7.33 12.06
C ARG A 68 -2.13 7.15 12.81
N LYS A 69 -1.97 7.86 13.93
CA LYS A 69 -0.78 7.92 14.81
C LYS A 69 0.55 7.71 14.08
N ARG A 70 1.22 8.81 13.69
CA ARG A 70 2.66 8.72 13.37
C ARG A 70 3.39 8.17 14.59
N PRO A 71 4.26 7.15 14.45
CA PRO A 71 5.21 6.84 15.51
C PRO A 71 5.98 8.12 15.83
N THR A 72 6.03 8.49 17.10
CA THR A 72 6.71 9.70 17.54
C THR A 72 8.17 9.65 17.08
N VAL A 73 8.63 10.76 16.50
CA VAL A 73 9.99 10.97 15.99
C VAL A 73 11.02 10.41 16.98
N GLY A 74 11.78 9.42 16.55
CA GLY A 74 12.73 8.66 17.39
C GLY A 74 12.54 7.14 17.35
N TYR A 75 11.41 6.65 16.85
CA TYR A 75 11.23 5.22 16.60
C TYR A 75 12.07 4.80 15.39
N ARG A 76 13.10 3.99 15.65
CA ARG A 76 13.70 3.14 14.62
C ARG A 76 12.58 2.47 13.85
N VAL A 77 12.56 2.77 12.57
CA VAL A 77 11.63 2.31 11.55
C VAL A 77 11.24 0.85 11.83
N TYR A 78 9.94 0.58 11.97
CA TYR A 78 9.33 -0.68 12.44
C TYR A 78 10.25 -1.90 12.51
N ALA A 79 10.77 -2.21 13.70
CA ALA A 79 11.32 -3.53 13.94
C ALA A 79 10.16 -4.54 13.91
N GLY A 80 10.31 -5.65 13.18
CA GLY A 80 9.21 -6.57 12.96
C GLY A 80 9.55 -7.80 12.15
N VAL A 81 8.57 -8.70 12.05
CA VAL A 81 8.56 -9.80 11.07
C VAL A 81 7.69 -9.38 9.90
N TYR A 82 8.21 -9.41 8.69
CA TYR A 82 7.48 -9.10 7.46
C TYR A 82 7.17 -10.38 6.69
N VAL A 83 6.02 -10.36 6.02
CA VAL A 83 5.56 -11.40 5.11
C VAL A 83 5.32 -10.75 3.76
N VAL A 84 6.09 -11.13 2.75
CA VAL A 84 5.95 -10.59 1.39
C VAL A 84 5.84 -11.71 0.37
N GLY A 85 4.99 -11.51 -0.63
CA GLY A 85 4.83 -12.38 -1.77
C GLY A 85 5.58 -11.85 -2.98
N PHE A 86 6.15 -12.76 -3.76
CA PHE A 86 6.73 -12.50 -5.07
C PHE A 86 6.45 -13.71 -5.96
N LEU A 87 5.67 -13.51 -7.02
CA LEU A 87 5.15 -14.60 -7.86
C LEU A 87 4.47 -15.68 -6.99
N SER A 88 4.89 -16.93 -7.13
CA SER A 88 4.40 -18.09 -6.38
C SER A 88 5.18 -18.35 -5.08
N PHE A 89 5.89 -17.36 -4.54
CA PHE A 89 6.71 -17.52 -3.34
C PHE A 89 6.35 -16.49 -2.28
N ILE A 90 6.45 -16.91 -1.02
CA ILE A 90 6.35 -16.06 0.16
C ILE A 90 7.72 -15.98 0.84
N LYS A 91 8.14 -14.77 1.21
CA LYS A 91 9.30 -14.53 2.07
C LYS A 91 8.82 -14.11 3.45
N ILE A 92 9.35 -14.78 4.47
CA ILE A 92 9.14 -14.44 5.87
C ILE A 92 10.50 -14.06 6.44
N GLY A 93 10.67 -12.81 6.83
CA GLY A 93 11.92 -12.36 7.42
C GLY A 93 11.68 -11.38 8.55
N LYS A 94 12.74 -11.08 9.30
CA LYS A 94 12.72 -10.05 10.34
C LYS A 94 13.66 -8.90 9.98
N SER A 95 13.35 -7.71 10.49
CA SER A 95 14.25 -6.57 10.38
C SER A 95 14.13 -5.68 11.60
N LEU A 96 15.20 -4.94 11.91
CA LEU A 96 15.14 -3.79 12.82
C LEU A 96 14.64 -2.53 12.13
N ASP A 97 14.62 -2.56 10.79
CA ASP A 97 14.11 -1.54 9.89
C ASP A 97 13.38 -2.25 8.74
N VAL A 98 12.09 -2.55 8.93
CA VAL A 98 11.30 -3.26 7.92
C VAL A 98 11.20 -2.43 6.63
N THR A 99 11.07 -1.11 6.70
CA THR A 99 10.95 -0.26 5.51
C THR A 99 12.21 -0.31 4.64
N ALA A 100 13.38 -0.07 5.23
CA ALA A 100 14.65 -0.13 4.49
C ALA A 100 14.88 -1.54 3.92
N ARG A 101 14.50 -2.57 4.68
CA ARG A 101 14.61 -3.97 4.22
C ARG A 101 13.69 -4.25 3.02
N LEU A 102 12.44 -3.80 3.07
CA LEU A 102 11.49 -3.94 1.96
C LEU A 102 11.95 -3.16 0.73
N GLY A 103 12.47 -1.95 0.91
CA GLY A 103 13.07 -1.15 -0.18
C GLY A 103 14.24 -1.88 -0.85
N GLY A 104 15.15 -2.47 -0.07
CA GLY A 104 16.24 -3.28 -0.61
C GLY A 104 15.78 -4.55 -1.33
N ILE A 105 14.74 -5.23 -0.82
CA ILE A 105 14.14 -6.38 -1.52
C ILE A 105 13.54 -5.95 -2.85
N TYR A 106 12.78 -4.85 -2.86
CA TYR A 106 12.15 -4.30 -4.06
C TYR A 106 13.18 -3.99 -5.16
N GLN A 107 14.27 -3.31 -4.81
CA GLN A 107 15.36 -2.98 -5.75
C GLN A 107 16.07 -4.21 -6.33
N SER A 108 16.06 -5.33 -5.59
CA SER A 108 16.72 -6.58 -6.01
C SER A 108 15.86 -7.48 -6.89
N LEU A 109 14.58 -7.13 -7.11
CA LEU A 109 13.63 -7.96 -7.83
C LEU A 109 13.11 -7.25 -9.10
N PRO A 110 12.90 -7.99 -10.20
CA PRO A 110 12.47 -7.39 -11.46
C PRO A 110 10.99 -6.96 -11.47
N LEU A 111 10.18 -7.44 -10.52
CA LEU A 111 8.76 -7.15 -10.40
C LEU A 111 8.42 -6.74 -8.96
N MET A 112 7.28 -6.06 -8.81
CA MET A 112 6.80 -5.59 -7.51
C MET A 112 6.50 -6.76 -6.56
N ILE A 113 6.88 -6.59 -5.29
CA ILE A 113 6.49 -7.49 -4.20
C ILE A 113 5.12 -7.09 -3.65
N LYS A 114 4.35 -8.07 -3.19
CA LYS A 114 3.12 -7.85 -2.45
C LYS A 114 3.41 -8.01 -0.96
N VAL A 115 3.24 -6.99 -0.15
CA VAL A 115 3.34 -7.17 1.31
C VAL A 115 2.01 -7.73 1.82
N HIS A 116 2.06 -8.84 2.54
CA HIS A 116 0.88 -9.49 3.12
C HIS A 116 0.67 -9.06 4.57
N HIS A 117 1.73 -8.99 5.37
CA HIS A 117 1.64 -8.61 6.77
C HIS A 117 2.96 -8.11 7.34
N ILE A 118 2.88 -7.29 8.39
CA ILE A 118 4.01 -6.87 9.21
C ILE A 118 3.61 -7.04 10.68
N PHE A 119 4.28 -7.95 11.37
CA PHE A 119 4.16 -8.13 12.81
C PHE A 119 5.13 -7.18 13.51
N GLU A 120 4.62 -6.18 14.22
CA GLU A 120 5.45 -5.20 14.95
C GLU A 120 6.15 -5.83 16.17
N GLY A 121 7.40 -5.43 16.44
CA GLY A 121 8.19 -5.84 17.59
C GLY A 121 9.48 -6.60 17.25
N LYS A 122 10.25 -7.01 18.27
CA LYS A 122 11.58 -7.63 18.08
C LYS A 122 11.55 -9.00 17.35
N GLY A 123 10.38 -9.64 17.24
CA GLY A 123 10.02 -10.61 16.20
C GLY A 123 10.79 -11.94 16.12
N ARG A 124 11.96 -12.11 16.75
CA ARG A 124 12.81 -13.31 16.57
C ARG A 124 12.11 -14.64 16.94
N PRO A 125 11.39 -14.76 18.07
CA PRO A 125 10.69 -16.01 18.38
C PRO A 125 9.59 -16.31 17.35
N LEU A 126 8.85 -15.29 16.91
CA LEU A 126 7.78 -15.43 15.92
C LEU A 126 8.32 -15.86 14.55
N GLU A 127 9.37 -15.20 14.06
CA GLU A 127 10.03 -15.56 12.80
C GLU A 127 10.50 -17.02 12.83
N ARG A 128 11.14 -17.44 13.93
CA ARG A 128 11.56 -18.84 14.10
C ARG A 128 10.39 -19.81 14.08
N GLN A 129 9.31 -19.50 14.80
CA GLN A 129 8.10 -20.33 14.83
C GLN A 129 7.47 -20.47 13.45
N LEU A 130 7.35 -19.38 12.69
CA LEU A 130 6.81 -19.42 11.32
C LEU A 130 7.71 -20.21 10.38
N HIS A 131 9.04 -20.08 10.53
CA HIS A 131 10.02 -20.84 9.76
C HIS A 131 9.98 -22.34 10.07
N GLU A 132 9.80 -22.71 11.33
CA GLU A 132 9.62 -24.09 11.78
C GLU A 132 8.29 -24.66 11.24
N ARG A 133 7.19 -23.91 11.43
CA ARG A 133 5.84 -24.24 10.95
C ARG A 133 5.82 -24.53 9.45
N PHE A 134 6.39 -23.64 8.64
CA PHE A 134 6.36 -23.73 7.18
C PHE A 134 7.61 -24.40 6.58
N SER A 135 8.41 -25.09 7.40
CA SER A 135 9.67 -25.72 6.97
C SER A 135 9.50 -26.66 5.76
N LYS A 136 8.36 -27.34 5.64
CA LYS A 136 8.03 -28.24 4.52
C LYS A 136 7.90 -27.51 3.17
N ASN A 137 7.53 -26.24 3.18
CA ASN A 137 7.36 -25.42 1.98
C ASN A 137 8.60 -24.55 1.70
N ARG A 138 9.63 -24.59 2.54
CA ARG A 138 10.84 -23.77 2.38
C ARG A 138 11.60 -24.18 1.11
N THR A 139 12.03 -23.19 0.34
CA THR A 139 12.82 -23.39 -0.88
C THR A 139 14.28 -23.00 -0.67
N ARG A 140 14.56 -21.70 -0.54
CA ARG A 140 15.93 -21.18 -0.36
C ARG A 140 15.94 -20.04 0.63
N GLY A 141 16.71 -20.21 1.70
CA GLY A 141 16.83 -19.21 2.76
C GLY A 141 15.48 -18.93 3.42
N GLU A 142 15.03 -17.67 3.32
CA GLU A 142 13.78 -17.17 3.91
C GLU A 142 12.56 -17.28 2.97
N TRP A 143 12.69 -17.98 1.84
CA TRP A 143 11.61 -18.14 0.85
C TRP A 143 10.90 -19.49 0.99
N PHE A 144 9.58 -19.46 0.78
CA PHE A 144 8.65 -20.57 0.89
C PHE A 144 7.75 -20.59 -0.35
N LYS A 145 7.33 -21.78 -0.80
CA LYS A 145 6.31 -21.89 -1.85
C LYS A 145 4.96 -21.39 -1.32
N ASN A 146 4.25 -20.59 -2.12
CA ASN A 146 2.90 -20.13 -1.79
C ASN A 146 1.87 -21.22 -2.12
N GLU A 147 1.90 -22.32 -1.38
CA GLU A 147 1.02 -23.47 -1.57
C GLU A 147 0.70 -24.13 -0.21
N GLY A 148 -0.33 -24.97 -0.18
CA GLY A 148 -0.70 -25.74 1.01
C GLY A 148 -0.94 -24.84 2.23
N GLU A 149 -0.26 -25.17 3.34
CA GLU A 149 -0.44 -24.45 4.60
C GLU A 149 -0.02 -22.97 4.52
N VAL A 150 1.03 -22.66 3.76
CA VAL A 150 1.51 -21.27 3.61
C VAL A 150 0.46 -20.41 2.91
N ALA A 151 -0.10 -20.89 1.81
CA ALA A 151 -1.13 -20.19 1.06
C ALA A 151 -2.38 -19.96 1.92
N ALA A 152 -2.88 -21.02 2.57
CA ALA A 152 -4.04 -20.93 3.45
C ALA A 152 -3.84 -19.93 4.60
N TRP A 153 -2.65 -19.90 5.20
CA TRP A 153 -2.32 -18.94 6.27
C TRP A 153 -2.26 -17.49 5.76
N VAL A 154 -1.67 -17.26 4.59
CA VAL A 154 -1.60 -15.92 3.98
C VAL A 154 -2.99 -15.43 3.57
N GLU A 155 -3.81 -16.29 2.98
CA GLU A 155 -5.21 -15.99 2.60
C GLU A 155 -6.10 -15.73 3.82
N GLY A 156 -5.84 -16.43 4.93
CA GLY A 156 -6.46 -16.18 6.25
C GLY A 156 -6.03 -14.86 6.91
N GLY A 157 -5.21 -14.05 6.24
CA GLY A 157 -4.75 -12.75 6.74
C GLY A 157 -3.60 -12.84 7.73
N CYS A 158 -2.76 -13.89 7.61
CA CYS A 158 -1.60 -14.13 8.46
C CYS A 158 -1.93 -14.25 9.96
N LYS A 159 -3.01 -14.95 10.28
CA LYS A 159 -3.49 -15.17 11.66
C LYS A 159 -3.31 -16.61 12.12
#